data_AF-A0A3B9PQK4-F1
#
_entry.id   AF-A0A3B9PQK4-F1
#
_cell.length_a   1.000
_cell.length_b   1.000
_cell.length_c   1.000
_cell.angle_alpha   90.00
_cell.angle_beta   90.00
_cell.angle_gamma   90.00
#
_symmetry.space_group_name_H-M   'P 1'
#
loop_
_entity.id
_entity.type
_entity.pdbx_description
1 polymer ?
#
loop_
_entity_poly.entity_id
_entity_poly.type
_entity_poly.pdbx_seq_one_letter_code
_entity_poly.pdbx_strand_id
1 'polypeptide(L)' 'MPLTRRAGRQDAIDQYRDATQRQARLAGVTLPSFRCRKCMKSRAVSGRRQAVRGTSLYGYHCAACADDRK' A
#
# COMPACT_ATOMS: atom_id res chain seq x y z
N MET A 1 -42.39 15.22 19.19
CA MET A 1 -41.00 15.71 19.19
C MET A 1 -40.14 14.83 18.27
N PRO A 2 -39.90 15.17 16.99
CA PRO A 2 -39.06 14.35 16.13
C PRO A 2 -37.61 14.87 16.12
N LEU A 3 -36.72 14.24 16.90
CA LEU A 3 -35.27 14.58 16.93
C LEU A 3 -34.38 13.44 16.43
N THR A 4 -34.90 12.46 15.71
CA THR A 4 -34.16 11.22 15.38
C THR A 4 -33.43 11.22 14.03
N ARG A 5 -33.49 12.28 13.22
CA ARG A 5 -32.84 12.29 11.88
C ARG A 5 -31.42 12.86 11.83
N ARG A 6 -30.94 13.55 12.88
CA ARG A 6 -29.58 14.12 12.91
C ARG A 6 -28.53 13.20 13.56
N ALA A 7 -28.96 12.30 14.45
CA ALA A 7 -28.05 11.42 15.20
C ALA A 7 -27.25 10.47 14.30
N GLY A 8 -27.92 9.70 13.43
CA GLY A 8 -27.24 8.69 12.60
C GLY A 8 -26.20 9.23 11.61
N ARG A 9 -26.27 10.51 11.24
CA ARG A 9 -25.26 11.14 10.37
C ARG A 9 -24.02 11.57 11.16
N GLN A 10 -24.19 11.92 12.44
CA GLN A 10 -23.11 12.23 13.35
C GLN A 10 -22.32 10.96 13.71
N ASP A 11 -23.03 9.86 13.96
CA ASP A 11 -22.43 8.53 14.19
C ASP A 11 -21.57 8.05 13.01
N ALA A 12 -22.04 8.28 11.77
CA ALA A 12 -21.28 7.91 10.57
C ALA A 12 -19.99 8.73 10.40
N ILE A 13 -20.00 10.01 10.77
CA ILE A 13 -18.81 10.87 10.73
C ILE A 13 -17.80 10.43 11.78
N ASP A 14 -18.26 10.06 12.97
CA ASP A 14 -17.40 9.60 14.06
C ASP A 14 -16.73 8.26 13.72
N GLN A 15 -17.51 7.32 13.17
CA GLN A 15 -16.98 6.04 12.66
C GLN A 15 -15.94 6.23 11.55
N TYR A 16 -16.18 7.15 10.62
CA TYR A 16 -15.22 7.48 9.57
C TYR A 16 -13.91 8.07 10.13
N ARG A 17 -14.01 8.98 11.11
CA ARG A 17 -12.85 9.59 11.77
C ARG A 17 -12.03 8.55 12.52
N ASP A 18 -12.68 7.67 13.28
CA ASP A 18 -12.02 6.62 14.04
C ASP A 18 -11.31 5.61 13.11
N ALA A 19 -11.97 5.19 12.02
CA ALA A 19 -11.36 4.34 11.00
C ALA A 19 -10.14 5.01 10.34
N THR A 20 -10.24 6.30 10.03
CA THR A 20 -9.15 7.10 9.43
C THR A 20 -7.98 7.26 10.41
N GLN A 21 -8.24 7.50 11.70
CA GLN A 21 -7.20 7.56 12.73
C GLN A 21 -6.50 6.21 12.91
N ARG A 22 -7.26 5.10 12.89
CA ARG A 22 -6.68 3.75 12.93
C ARG A 22 -5.78 3.49 11.72
N GLN A 23 -6.21 3.89 10.52
CA GLN A 23 -5.41 3.77 9.29
C GLN A 23 -4.17 4.68 9.30
N ALA A 24 -4.27 5.90 9.83
CA ALA A 24 -3.15 6.83 9.95
C ALA A 24 -2.04 6.28 10.86
N ARG A 25 -2.40 5.52 11.90
CA ARG A 25 -1.44 4.82 12.79
C ARG A 25 -0.74 3.63 12.12
N LEU A 26 -1.25 3.15 10.99
CA LEU A 26 -0.64 2.11 10.15
C LEU A 26 0.33 2.70 9.11
N ALA A 27 1.13 3.71 9.51
CA ALA A 27 2.14 4.32 8.67
C ALA A 27 3.11 3.25 8.15
N GLY A 28 3.01 2.92 6.85
CA GLY A 28 3.76 1.83 6.23
C GLY A 28 2.91 0.75 5.55
N VAL A 29 1.66 0.54 5.99
CA VAL A 29 0.77 -0.49 5.41
C VAL A 29 0.24 -0.06 4.04
N THR A 30 0.09 1.24 3.82
CA THR A 30 -0.31 1.82 2.52
C THR A 30 0.86 2.08 1.57
N LEU A 31 2.11 1.80 1.98
CA LEU A 31 3.23 2.01 1.07
C LEU A 31 3.11 1.04 -0.11
N PRO A 32 3.19 1.54 -1.36
CA PRO A 32 3.15 0.68 -2.52
C PRO A 32 4.34 -0.29 -2.45
N SER A 33 4.02 -1.58 -2.42
CA SER A 33 4.99 -2.66 -2.36
C SER A 33 4.83 -3.61 -3.55
N PHE A 34 5.87 -4.36 -3.85
CA PHE A 34 5.86 -5.38 -4.89
C PHE A 34 6.63 -6.61 -4.41
N ARG A 35 6.34 -7.77 -5.01
CA ARG A 35 7.09 -9.00 -4.78
C ARG A 35 8.22 -9.12 -5.79
N CYS A 36 9.46 -9.19 -5.31
CA CYS A 36 10.62 -9.39 -6.18
C CYS A 36 10.60 -10.81 -6.77
N ARG A 37 10.76 -10.97 -8.08
CA ARG A 37 10.77 -12.30 -8.74
C ARG A 37 11.99 -13.16 -8.39
N LYS A 38 13.15 -12.56 -8.07
CA LYS A 38 14.38 -13.30 -7.70
C LYS A 38 14.35 -13.79 -6.24
N CYS A 39 14.20 -12.90 -5.26
CA CYS A 39 14.23 -13.26 -3.84
C CYS A 39 12.86 -13.53 -3.19
N MET A 40 11.75 -13.37 -3.93
CA MET A 40 10.37 -13.61 -3.48
C MET A 40 9.89 -12.80 -2.26
N LYS A 41 10.70 -11.86 -1.77
CA LYS A 41 10.36 -10.94 -0.67
C LYS A 41 9.57 -9.74 -1.17
N SER A 42 8.62 -9.28 -0.36
CA SER A 42 7.92 -8.01 -0.57
C SER A 42 8.87 -6.85 -0.25
N ARG A 43 8.96 -5.88 -1.15
CA ARG A 43 9.82 -4.70 -1.02
C ARG A 43 9.04 -3.45 -1.41
N ALA A 44 9.47 -2.30 -0.90
CA ALA A 44 8.95 -1.01 -1.34
C ALA A 44 9.21 -0.81 -2.84
N VAL A 45 8.29 -0.13 -3.53
CA VAL A 45 8.37 0.10 -4.97
C VAL A 45 9.60 0.92 -5.41
N SER A 46 10.18 1.71 -4.50
CA SER A 46 11.38 2.49 -4.77
C SER A 46 12.57 1.60 -5.18
N GLY A 47 13.27 1.97 -6.25
CA GLY A 47 14.47 1.26 -6.71
C GLY A 47 14.22 -0.10 -7.39
N ARG A 48 12.98 -0.43 -7.75
CA ARG A 48 12.67 -1.65 -8.52
C ARG A 48 13.20 -1.55 -9.96
N ARG A 49 13.74 -2.65 -10.49
CA ARG A 49 14.07 -2.79 -11.93
C ARG A 49 13.15 -3.82 -12.56
N GLN A 50 12.78 -3.64 -13.83
CA GLN A 50 12.01 -4.66 -14.55
C GLN A 50 12.84 -5.94 -14.67
N ALA A 51 12.20 -7.09 -14.51
CA ALA A 51 12.87 -8.38 -14.65
C ALA A 51 13.38 -8.59 -16.09
N VAL A 52 12.59 -8.14 -17.07
CA VAL A 52 12.90 -8.10 -18.51
C VAL A 52 12.78 -6.65 -18.97
N ARG A 53 13.81 -6.11 -19.63
CA ARG A 53 13.77 -4.72 -20.11
C ARG A 53 12.66 -4.56 -21.16
N GLY A 54 11.87 -3.50 -21.03
CA GLY A 54 10.85 -3.13 -22.00
C GLY A 54 9.47 -3.76 -21.76
N THR A 55 9.30 -4.61 -20.74
CA THR A 55 7.98 -5.16 -20.40
C THR A 55 7.80 -5.31 -18.89
N SER A 56 6.61 -4.96 -18.38
CA SER A 56 6.21 -5.19 -16.99
C SER A 56 5.59 -6.58 -16.74
N LEU A 57 5.31 -7.33 -17.81
CA LEU A 57 4.63 -8.63 -17.77
C LEU A 57 5.34 -9.63 -16.86
N TYR A 58 6.66 -9.66 -16.92
CA TYR A 58 7.49 -10.57 -16.13
C TYR A 58 7.71 -10.10 -14.69
N GLY A 59 7.22 -8.91 -14.33
CA GLY A 59 7.36 -8.32 -13.00
C GLY A 59 8.71 -7.62 -12.78
N TYR A 60 9.10 -7.52 -11.50
CA TYR A 60 10.20 -6.65 -11.08
C TYR A 60 11.19 -7.36 -10.15
N HIS A 61 12.43 -6.89 -10.16
CA HIS A 61 13.49 -7.23 -9.23
C HIS A 61 13.74 -6.07 -8.26
N CYS A 62 14.07 -6.37 -7.01
CA CYS A 62 14.54 -5.37 -6.05
C CYS A 62 15.96 -4.91 -6.37
N ALA A 63 16.32 -3.70 -5.92
CA ALA A 63 17.64 -3.10 -6.14
C ALA A 63 18.79 -4.08 -5.82
N ALA A 64 18.74 -4.74 -4.65
CA ALA A 64 19.76 -5.73 -4.24
C ALA A 64 19.91 -6.88 -5.25
N CYS A 65 18.80 -7.44 -5.74
CA CYS A 65 18.84 -8.51 -6.74
C CYS A 65 19.19 -8.03 -8.15
N ALA A 66 19.03 -6.74 -8.42
CA ALA A 66 19.34 -6.11 -9.69
C ALA A 66 20.81 -5.67 -9.79
N ASP A 67 21.48 -5.44 -8.66
CA ASP A 67 22.90 -5.05 -8.61
C ASP A 67 23.85 -6.26 -8.71
N ASP A 68 23.40 -7.42 -8.23
CA ASP A 68 24.06 -8.74 -8.34
C ASP A 68 24.26 -9.26 -9.79
N ARG A 69 23.95 -8.43 -10.81
CA ARG A 69 24.19 -8.69 -12.24
C ARG A 69 25.45 -8.01 -12.77
N LYS A 70 26.22 -7.33 -11.92
CA LYS A 70 27.47 -6.67 -12.28
C LYS A 70 28.65 -7.56 -11.92
#